data_AF-A0A7L3JEH6-F1
#
_entry.id   AF-A0A7L3JEH6-F1
#
_cell.length_a   1.000
_cell.length_b   1.000
_cell.length_c   1.000
_cell.angle_alpha   90.00
_cell.angle_beta   90.00
_cell.angle_gamma   90.00
#
_symmetry.space_group_name_H-M   'P 1'
#
loop_
_entity.id
_entity.type
_entity.pdbx_description
1 polymer ?
#
loop_
_entity_poly.entity_id
_entity_poly.type
_entity_poly.pdbx_seq_one_letter_code
_entity_poly.pdbx_strand_id
1 'polypeptide(L)'
;SVLTSFYNAEDESNLLLPKLPALPKNYSTTAKIFSEEKSDEIMKLLGDVRLNALVLGGSSGFIEIYAYGMFKIATVTEVAGSCRGLCLSSDLKSLSVITEIQDSSDSEAEITYFQASKLDTSLLSSYLPEVTRMARKFTHISTLLQYIKLSLTCMCEAWEEILMQMDSRLTKFVQEKNTTTSVQDEFMQLLLWGKASLELQALLMNQLTVKGLKKLGQSIESSYSSIQKLVISHLQSGSEALLYHLSELKGMALWKQKYESLGLDASGIEEAITAVGSFILKANELLQVIDSSMKNFKAFFRWLYVAMLRMSEDHVLPELNKMTQKDITFVADFLTEHFNEAPELYNRKGKYFNVERVGQYLKDEDDDLVSPPNTEGNQWFNFLKNSTHLKESPLLFPYHPEKSLHFVKRQMEGVIDQCLQKPADVIGKSVHQAVCMSLYKTSQSEDSTPQLFKLPFL
;
A
#
# COMPACT_ATOMS: atom_id res chain seq x y z
N SER A 1 7.34 4.45 -38.25
CA SER A 1 8.73 4.93 -38.07
C SER A 1 8.92 5.83 -36.84
N VAL A 2 7.89 6.42 -36.23
CA VAL A 2 7.99 7.03 -34.87
C VAL A 2 7.27 6.17 -33.82
N LEU A 3 6.08 5.65 -34.13
CA LEU A 3 5.37 4.67 -33.29
C LEU A 3 6.20 3.40 -33.05
N THR A 4 6.98 2.96 -34.04
CA THR A 4 7.83 1.76 -33.93
C THR A 4 9.05 1.98 -33.03
N SER A 5 9.68 3.16 -33.04
CA SER A 5 10.75 3.47 -32.08
C SER A 5 10.18 3.73 -30.68
N PHE A 6 8.96 4.25 -30.60
CA PHE A 6 8.19 4.43 -29.36
C PHE A 6 7.89 3.09 -28.68
N TYR A 7 7.49 2.07 -29.45
CA TYR A 7 7.27 0.72 -28.93
C TYR A 7 8.56 0.04 -28.45
N ASN A 8 9.68 0.29 -29.12
CA ASN A 8 10.97 -0.32 -28.76
C ASN A 8 11.62 0.31 -27.50
N ALA A 9 11.46 1.63 -27.29
CA ALA A 9 12.09 2.32 -26.15
C ALA A 9 11.41 2.00 -24.79
N GLU A 10 10.13 1.65 -24.81
CA GLU A 10 9.39 1.37 -23.57
C GLU A 10 9.61 -0.07 -23.08
N ASP A 11 9.88 -1.01 -24.00
CA ASP A 11 10.26 -2.41 -23.72
C ASP A 11 11.57 -2.50 -22.92
N GLU A 12 12.48 -1.52 -23.08
CA GLU A 12 13.75 -1.47 -22.35
C GLU A 12 13.60 -1.13 -20.86
N SER A 13 12.57 -0.38 -20.47
CA SER A 13 12.33 -0.05 -19.05
C SER A 13 11.95 -1.29 -18.22
N ASN A 14 11.20 -2.22 -18.81
CA ASN A 14 10.85 -3.51 -18.22
C ASN A 14 12.04 -4.48 -18.12
N LEU A 15 13.12 -4.24 -18.90
CA LEU A 15 14.35 -5.02 -18.84
C LEU A 15 15.29 -4.55 -17.71
N LEU A 16 15.25 -3.25 -17.38
CA LEU A 16 16.15 -2.63 -16.39
C LEU A 16 15.57 -2.62 -14.97
N LEU A 17 14.24 -2.50 -14.83
CA LEU A 17 13.59 -2.57 -13.53
C LEU A 17 13.61 -4.00 -12.97
N PRO A 18 13.83 -4.17 -11.65
CA PRO A 18 13.74 -5.47 -11.03
C PRO A 18 12.32 -6.03 -11.21
N LYS A 19 12.23 -7.26 -11.72
CA LYS A 19 10.93 -7.94 -11.82
C LYS A 19 10.34 -8.11 -10.43
N LEU A 20 9.13 -7.60 -10.24
CA LEU A 20 8.43 -7.69 -8.96
C LEU A 20 8.13 -9.16 -8.64
N PRO A 21 8.56 -9.67 -7.48
CA PRO A 21 8.27 -11.04 -7.09
C PRO A 21 6.78 -11.23 -6.80
N ALA A 22 6.29 -12.43 -7.09
CA ALA A 22 4.90 -12.82 -6.81
C ALA A 22 4.63 -12.80 -5.30
N LEU A 23 3.46 -12.30 -4.91
CA LEU A 23 3.05 -12.30 -3.50
C LEU A 23 2.63 -13.71 -3.06
N PRO A 24 2.87 -14.09 -1.80
CA PRO A 24 2.48 -15.42 -1.29
C PRO A 24 0.97 -15.66 -1.40
N LYS A 25 0.56 -16.86 -1.86
CA LYS A 25 -0.84 -17.21 -2.18
C LYS A 25 -1.81 -17.23 -0.98
N ASN A 26 -1.32 -17.16 0.25
CA ASN A 26 -2.13 -17.46 1.44
C ASN A 26 -3.03 -16.31 1.93
N TYR A 27 -2.94 -15.11 1.34
CA TYR A 27 -3.27 -13.90 2.10
C TYR A 27 -4.40 -13.00 1.54
N SER A 28 -5.09 -13.32 0.43
CA SER A 28 -6.36 -12.63 0.03
C SER A 28 -6.92 -13.10 -1.32
N THR A 29 -8.24 -12.99 -1.54
CA THR A 29 -8.90 -13.18 -2.85
C THR A 29 -8.52 -12.11 -3.89
N THR A 30 -8.17 -10.89 -3.45
CA THR A 30 -7.64 -9.78 -4.27
C THR A 30 -6.15 -9.94 -4.57
N ALA A 31 -5.40 -10.68 -3.74
CA ALA A 31 -3.99 -11.02 -3.97
C ALA A 31 -3.76 -11.99 -5.13
N LYS A 32 -4.84 -12.54 -5.73
CA LYS A 32 -4.75 -13.40 -6.91
C LYS A 32 -4.10 -12.69 -8.10
N ILE A 33 -4.29 -11.38 -8.24
CA ILE A 33 -3.77 -10.57 -9.36
C ILE A 33 -2.23 -10.67 -9.43
N PHE A 34 -1.54 -10.63 -8.28
CA PHE A 34 -0.07 -10.69 -8.19
C PHE A 34 0.48 -12.06 -7.75
N SER A 35 -0.32 -13.11 -7.91
CA SER A 35 0.16 -14.49 -7.73
C SER A 35 0.95 -14.94 -8.96
N GLU A 36 1.88 -15.87 -8.77
CA GLU A 36 2.81 -16.37 -9.80
C GLU A 36 2.12 -16.92 -11.07
N GLU A 37 0.84 -17.30 -10.99
CA GLU A 37 0.02 -17.74 -12.13
C GLU A 37 -0.63 -16.59 -12.90
N LYS A 38 -0.72 -15.38 -12.33
CA LYS A 38 -1.46 -14.21 -12.88
C LYS A 38 -0.62 -12.96 -13.11
N SER A 39 0.64 -12.90 -12.66
CA SER A 39 1.57 -11.83 -13.04
C SER A 39 1.69 -11.72 -14.58
N ASP A 40 1.61 -12.86 -15.27
CA ASP A 40 1.55 -12.93 -16.73
C ASP A 40 0.24 -12.36 -17.32
N GLU A 41 -0.88 -12.38 -16.57
CA GLU A 41 -2.15 -11.77 -17.00
C GLU A 41 -2.10 -10.24 -16.92
N ILE A 42 -1.50 -9.67 -15.86
CA ILE A 42 -1.27 -8.21 -15.76
C ILE A 42 -0.30 -7.75 -16.85
N MET A 43 0.80 -8.49 -17.04
CA MET A 43 1.77 -8.23 -18.11
C MET A 43 1.11 -8.35 -19.50
N LYS A 44 0.14 -9.25 -19.69
CA LYS A 44 -0.67 -9.31 -20.93
C LYS A 44 -1.63 -8.14 -21.09
N LEU A 45 -2.26 -7.67 -20.01
CA LEU A 45 -3.13 -6.49 -20.02
C LEU A 45 -2.37 -5.19 -20.30
N LEU A 46 -1.15 -5.06 -19.76
CA LEU A 46 -0.21 -3.97 -20.03
C LEU A 46 0.57 -4.17 -21.35
N GLY A 47 0.58 -5.40 -21.87
CA GLY A 47 1.42 -5.84 -22.98
C GLY A 47 0.93 -5.42 -24.36
N ASP A 48 -0.35 -5.06 -24.52
CA ASP A 48 -0.81 -4.48 -25.79
C ASP A 48 -0.35 -3.02 -25.89
N VAL A 49 0.48 -2.77 -26.90
CA VAL A 49 1.09 -1.47 -27.17
C VAL A 49 0.11 -0.45 -27.71
N ARG A 50 -1.02 -0.91 -28.23
CA ARG A 50 -2.07 -0.04 -28.76
C ARG A 50 -3.02 0.41 -27.65
N LEU A 51 -3.34 1.70 -27.63
CA LEU A 51 -4.39 2.24 -26.77
C LEU A 51 -5.73 1.58 -27.11
N ASN A 52 -6.35 0.96 -26.12
CA ASN A 52 -7.75 0.57 -26.14
C ASN A 52 -8.48 1.35 -25.02
N ALA A 53 -9.75 1.68 -25.26
CA ALA A 53 -10.54 2.51 -24.36
C ALA A 53 -11.89 1.85 -24.07
N LEU A 54 -12.23 1.75 -22.79
CA LEU A 54 -13.54 1.33 -22.29
C LEU A 54 -14.33 2.60 -21.94
N VAL A 55 -15.44 2.82 -22.63
CA VAL A 55 -16.32 3.96 -22.37
C VAL A 55 -17.51 3.49 -21.53
N LEU A 56 -17.74 4.16 -20.39
CA LEU A 56 -18.80 3.88 -19.46
C LEU A 56 -19.70 5.11 -19.34
N GLY A 57 -21.01 4.89 -19.34
CA GLY A 57 -22.00 5.94 -19.10
C GLY A 57 -23.26 5.31 -18.55
N GLY A 58 -23.90 6.01 -17.61
CA GLY A 58 -25.11 5.55 -16.94
C GLY A 58 -26.13 6.67 -16.78
N SER A 59 -26.93 6.59 -15.72
CA SER A 59 -27.91 7.61 -15.32
C SER A 59 -27.34 8.71 -14.43
N SER A 60 -26.04 8.66 -14.13
CA SER A 60 -25.36 9.57 -13.21
C SER A 60 -24.99 10.93 -13.81
N GLY A 61 -25.32 11.18 -15.08
CA GLY A 61 -25.06 12.46 -15.75
C GLY A 61 -23.61 12.70 -16.17
N PHE A 62 -22.78 11.66 -16.17
CA PHE A 62 -21.40 11.70 -16.65
C PHE A 62 -21.04 10.46 -17.48
N ILE A 63 -20.05 10.63 -18.36
CA ILE A 63 -19.42 9.55 -19.12
C ILE A 63 -17.95 9.47 -18.71
N GLU A 64 -17.47 8.27 -18.47
CA GLU A 64 -16.07 8.01 -18.14
C GLU A 64 -15.40 7.22 -19.25
N ILE A 65 -14.15 7.58 -19.55
CA ILE A 65 -13.32 6.88 -20.53
C ILE A 65 -12.13 6.28 -19.78
N TYR A 66 -12.00 4.96 -19.80
CA TYR A 66 -10.92 4.21 -19.18
C TYR A 66 -9.96 3.65 -20.23
N ALA A 67 -8.71 4.12 -20.23
CA ALA A 67 -7.64 3.50 -21.00
C ALA A 67 -7.29 2.13 -20.42
N TYR A 68 -7.12 1.14 -21.30
CA TYR A 68 -6.81 -0.25 -20.93
C TYR A 68 -7.85 -0.91 -20.01
N GLY A 69 -9.03 -0.28 -19.86
CA GLY A 69 -10.04 -0.68 -18.87
C GLY A 69 -9.60 -0.49 -17.42
N MET A 70 -8.48 0.20 -17.15
CA MET A 70 -7.90 0.35 -15.82
C MET A 70 -7.81 1.81 -15.38
N PHE A 71 -7.31 2.69 -16.25
CA PHE A 71 -7.02 4.07 -15.87
C PHE A 71 -8.01 5.05 -16.51
N LYS A 72 -8.67 5.86 -15.68
CA LYS A 72 -9.64 6.86 -16.14
C LYS A 72 -8.92 8.05 -16.78
N ILE A 73 -9.07 8.21 -18.10
CA ILE A 73 -8.43 9.30 -18.87
C ILE A 73 -9.34 10.51 -19.09
N ALA A 74 -10.66 10.37 -18.96
CA ALA A 74 -11.59 11.48 -19.12
C ALA A 74 -12.88 11.25 -18.33
N THR A 75 -13.40 12.31 -17.73
CA THR A 75 -14.74 12.37 -17.14
C THR A 75 -15.51 13.50 -17.79
N VAL A 76 -16.42 13.16 -18.71
CA VAL A 76 -17.29 14.13 -19.39
C VAL A 76 -18.54 14.32 -18.54
N THR A 77 -18.73 15.53 -18.02
CA THR A 77 -19.88 15.92 -17.20
C THR A 77 -21.00 16.53 -18.05
N GLU A 78 -22.16 16.79 -17.45
CA GLU A 78 -23.31 17.47 -18.09
C GLU A 78 -24.01 16.63 -19.18
N VAL A 79 -24.00 15.31 -19.03
CA VAL A 79 -24.72 14.42 -19.94
C VAL A 79 -26.18 14.34 -19.51
N ALA A 80 -27.10 14.76 -20.37
CA ALA A 80 -28.52 14.77 -20.05
C ALA A 80 -29.12 13.35 -20.06
N GLY A 81 -29.78 12.96 -18.96
CA GLY A 81 -30.50 11.69 -18.86
C GLY A 81 -29.60 10.45 -18.68
N SER A 82 -30.12 9.30 -19.10
CA SER A 82 -29.46 7.99 -18.97
C SER A 82 -28.84 7.55 -20.29
N CYS A 83 -27.55 7.19 -20.27
CA CYS A 83 -26.86 6.70 -21.46
C CYS A 83 -27.37 5.30 -21.86
N ARG A 84 -27.85 5.15 -23.10
CA ARG A 84 -28.31 3.87 -23.67
C ARG A 84 -27.37 3.32 -24.74
N GLY A 85 -26.67 4.19 -25.47
CA GLY A 85 -25.70 3.80 -26.50
C GLY A 85 -24.46 4.69 -26.47
N LEU A 86 -23.28 4.09 -26.55
CA LEU A 86 -21.98 4.77 -26.54
C LEU A 86 -21.12 4.18 -27.63
N CYS A 87 -20.56 5.03 -28.50
CA CYS A 87 -19.62 4.60 -29.52
C CYS A 87 -18.52 5.64 -29.70
N LEU A 88 -17.29 5.26 -29.37
CA LEU A 88 -16.10 6.07 -29.56
C LEU A 88 -15.49 5.75 -30.92
N SER A 89 -15.23 6.77 -31.73
CA SER A 89 -14.66 6.57 -33.06
C SER A 89 -13.26 5.97 -33.00
N SER A 90 -12.91 5.11 -33.96
CA SER A 90 -11.58 4.47 -33.99
C SER A 90 -10.42 5.43 -34.21
N ASP A 91 -10.69 6.64 -34.70
CA ASP A 91 -9.73 7.74 -34.84
C ASP A 91 -9.73 8.70 -33.62
N LEU A 92 -10.54 8.40 -32.60
CA LEU A 92 -10.75 9.17 -31.37
C LEU A 92 -11.17 10.64 -31.58
N LYS A 93 -11.70 11.01 -32.75
CA LYS A 93 -12.16 12.38 -33.01
C LYS A 93 -13.54 12.67 -32.46
N SER A 94 -14.39 11.64 -32.32
CA SER A 94 -15.73 11.87 -31.80
C SER A 94 -16.26 10.71 -31.00
N LEU A 95 -17.06 11.04 -29.99
CA LEU A 95 -17.84 10.12 -29.19
C LEU A 95 -19.33 10.36 -29.47
N SER A 96 -20.01 9.38 -30.04
CA SER A 96 -21.47 9.40 -30.22
C SER A 96 -22.16 8.79 -29.01
N VAL A 97 -23.15 9.49 -28.49
CA VAL A 97 -23.89 9.14 -27.28
C VAL A 97 -25.39 9.17 -27.57
N ILE A 98 -26.10 8.13 -27.19
CA ILE A 98 -27.57 8.07 -27.21
C ILE A 98 -28.04 8.12 -25.75
N THR A 99 -28.81 9.14 -25.42
CA THR A 99 -29.36 9.35 -24.08
C THR A 99 -30.88 9.25 -24.08
N GLU A 100 -31.41 8.71 -23.00
CA GLU A 100 -32.83 8.68 -22.67
C GLU A 100 -33.10 9.70 -21.56
N ILE A 101 -34.00 10.65 -21.82
CA ILE A 101 -34.41 11.67 -20.87
C ILE A 101 -35.87 11.39 -20.52
N GLN A 102 -36.15 11.23 -19.23
CA GLN A 102 -37.52 11.09 -18.71
C GLN A 102 -37.95 12.45 -18.18
N ASP A 103 -39.07 12.97 -18.69
CA ASP A 103 -39.65 14.24 -18.27
C ASP A 103 -40.85 13.97 -17.37
N SER A 104 -40.73 14.32 -16.09
CA SER A 104 -41.78 14.18 -15.07
C SER A 104 -42.51 15.50 -14.83
N SER A 105 -42.83 16.25 -15.89
CA SER A 105 -43.59 17.50 -15.78
C SER A 105 -45.10 17.22 -15.77
N ASP A 106 -45.71 17.17 -14.58
CA ASP A 106 -47.13 17.42 -14.18
C ASP A 106 -48.30 16.97 -15.09
N SER A 107 -48.04 16.17 -16.12
CA SER A 107 -49.00 15.68 -17.10
C SER A 107 -49.04 14.16 -16.96
N GLU A 108 -50.23 13.57 -16.89
CA GLU A 108 -50.51 12.15 -16.60
C GLU A 108 -49.82 11.11 -17.54
N ALA A 109 -48.97 11.55 -18.48
CA ALA A 109 -48.17 10.68 -19.33
C ALA A 109 -46.67 10.94 -19.06
N GLU A 110 -45.96 9.97 -18.49
CA GLU A 110 -44.49 9.97 -18.49
C GLU A 110 -44.01 9.90 -19.94
N ILE A 111 -43.33 10.96 -20.38
CA ILE A 111 -42.80 11.02 -21.73
C ILE A 111 -41.29 10.85 -21.72
N THR A 112 -40.84 9.86 -22.48
CA THR A 112 -39.44 9.55 -22.68
C THR A 112 -38.95 10.14 -24.01
N TYR A 113 -37.85 10.89 -23.96
CA TYR A 113 -37.17 11.47 -25.12
C TYR A 113 -35.86 10.74 -25.38
N PHE A 114 -35.62 10.36 -26.64
CA PHE A 114 -34.33 9.85 -27.08
C PHE A 114 -33.56 10.94 -27.82
N GLN A 115 -32.33 11.20 -27.38
CA GLN A 115 -31.44 12.20 -27.96
C GLN A 115 -30.13 11.55 -28.38
N ALA A 116 -29.69 11.84 -29.59
CA ALA A 116 -28.35 11.53 -30.06
C ALA A 116 -27.48 12.78 -29.96
N SER A 117 -26.31 12.65 -29.33
CA SER A 117 -25.31 13.71 -29.27
C SER A 117 -23.99 13.22 -29.83
N LYS A 118 -23.27 14.12 -30.49
CA LYS A 118 -21.89 13.91 -30.93
C LYS A 118 -21.00 14.83 -30.13
N LEU A 119 -20.12 14.24 -29.35
CA LEU A 119 -19.12 14.93 -28.55
C LEU A 119 -17.80 14.99 -29.33
N ASP A 120 -17.15 16.15 -29.34
CA ASP A 120 -15.83 16.30 -29.93
C ASP A 120 -14.75 15.81 -28.96
N THR A 121 -13.97 14.82 -29.37
CA THR A 121 -12.84 14.28 -28.61
C THR A 121 -11.51 14.53 -29.32
N SER A 122 -11.46 15.53 -30.21
CA SER A 122 -10.30 15.91 -31.03
C SER A 122 -8.99 16.07 -30.26
N LEU A 123 -9.01 16.45 -28.97
CA LEU A 123 -7.83 16.48 -28.10
C LEU A 123 -7.16 15.10 -27.98
N LEU A 124 -7.94 14.04 -27.77
CA LEU A 124 -7.45 12.65 -27.69
C LEU A 124 -6.84 12.19 -29.02
N SER A 125 -7.42 12.62 -30.14
CA SER A 125 -6.91 12.29 -31.47
C SER A 125 -5.59 13.02 -31.78
N SER A 126 -5.52 14.31 -31.44
CA SER A 126 -4.36 15.18 -31.73
C SER A 126 -3.14 14.81 -30.90
N TYR A 127 -3.35 14.45 -29.64
CA TYR A 127 -2.30 14.04 -28.68
C TYR A 127 -2.31 12.53 -28.41
N LEU A 128 -2.73 11.71 -29.38
CA LEU A 128 -2.85 10.27 -29.22
C LEU A 128 -1.57 9.59 -28.68
N PRO A 129 -0.36 9.87 -29.19
CA PRO A 129 0.87 9.28 -28.65
C PRO A 129 1.13 9.69 -27.19
N GLU A 130 0.91 10.96 -26.86
CA GLU A 130 1.10 11.51 -25.53
C GLU A 130 0.12 10.90 -24.53
N VAL A 131 -1.18 10.83 -24.89
CA VAL A 131 -2.24 10.19 -24.09
C VAL A 131 -1.95 8.71 -23.89
N THR A 132 -1.51 8.01 -24.94
CA THR A 132 -1.16 6.58 -24.84
C THR A 132 -0.03 6.35 -23.84
N ARG A 133 1.05 7.14 -23.93
CA ARG A 133 2.20 7.04 -23.02
C ARG A 133 1.82 7.38 -21.59
N MET A 134 1.07 8.47 -21.41
CA MET A 134 0.59 8.93 -20.13
C MET A 134 -0.30 7.87 -19.45
N ALA A 135 -1.30 7.35 -20.18
CA ALA A 135 -2.20 6.32 -19.67
C ALA A 135 -1.45 5.06 -19.25
N ARG A 136 -0.45 4.63 -20.03
CA ARG A 136 0.42 3.49 -19.67
C ARG A 136 1.16 3.71 -18.37
N LYS A 137 1.84 4.84 -18.22
CA LYS A 137 2.59 5.16 -16.99
C LYS A 137 1.65 5.24 -15.78
N PHE A 138 0.46 5.82 -15.95
CA PHE A 138 -0.54 5.82 -14.90
C PHE A 138 -1.06 4.42 -14.54
N THR A 139 -1.30 3.55 -15.52
CA THR A 139 -1.66 2.15 -15.24
C THR A 139 -0.55 1.42 -14.47
N HIS A 140 0.73 1.64 -14.83
CA HIS A 140 1.86 1.10 -14.08
C HIS A 140 1.88 1.62 -12.63
N ILE A 141 1.72 2.94 -12.44
CA ILE A 141 1.67 3.57 -11.11
C ILE A 141 0.52 2.99 -10.27
N SER A 142 -0.70 2.92 -10.80
CA SER A 142 -1.85 2.35 -10.09
C SER A 142 -1.66 0.88 -9.74
N THR A 143 -1.05 0.11 -10.65
CA THR A 143 -0.71 -1.31 -10.40
C THR A 143 0.31 -1.44 -9.27
N LEU A 144 1.34 -0.59 -9.25
CA LEU A 144 2.36 -0.56 -8.20
C LEU A 144 1.80 -0.13 -6.85
N LEU A 145 0.90 0.85 -6.81
CA LEU A 145 0.21 1.24 -5.57
C LEU A 145 -0.59 0.07 -5.00
N GLN A 146 -1.34 -0.64 -5.84
CA GLN A 146 -2.08 -1.82 -5.42
C GLN A 146 -1.14 -2.94 -4.94
N TYR A 147 0.01 -3.13 -5.60
CA TYR A 147 1.04 -4.09 -5.18
C TYR A 147 1.65 -3.74 -3.81
N ILE A 148 2.01 -2.47 -3.59
CA ILE A 148 2.53 -1.96 -2.31
C ILE A 148 1.50 -2.15 -1.20
N LYS A 149 0.23 -1.81 -1.47
CA LYS A 149 -0.88 -1.99 -0.52
C LYS A 149 -1.05 -3.46 -0.12
N LEU A 150 -1.06 -4.38 -1.08
CA LEU A 150 -1.16 -5.82 -0.82
C LEU A 150 0.07 -6.35 -0.08
N SER A 151 1.27 -5.89 -0.43
CA SER A 151 2.51 -6.25 0.27
C SER A 151 2.46 -5.84 1.74
N LEU A 152 1.98 -4.63 2.03
CA LEU A 152 1.81 -4.15 3.40
C LEU A 152 0.75 -4.96 4.16
N THR A 153 -0.37 -5.32 3.53
CA THR A 153 -1.38 -6.20 4.14
C THR A 153 -0.78 -7.55 4.53
N CYS A 154 -0.01 -8.19 3.63
CA CYS A 154 0.69 -9.45 3.95
C CYS A 154 1.66 -9.30 5.13
N MET A 155 2.33 -8.15 5.25
CA MET A 155 3.21 -7.87 6.39
C MET A 155 2.44 -7.73 7.70
N CYS A 156 1.30 -7.02 7.69
CA CYS A 156 0.45 -6.87 8.87
C CYS A 156 -0.09 -8.21 9.36
N GLU A 157 -0.53 -9.08 8.44
CA GLU A 157 -1.03 -10.41 8.79
C GLU A 157 0.08 -11.30 9.39
N ALA A 158 1.27 -11.31 8.80
CA ALA A 158 2.42 -12.05 9.34
C ALA A 158 2.85 -11.52 10.73
N TRP A 159 2.70 -10.21 10.95
CA TRP A 159 2.96 -9.58 12.25
C TRP A 159 1.88 -9.94 13.29
N GLU A 160 0.60 -9.91 12.92
CA GLU A 160 -0.49 -10.31 13.80
C GLU A 160 -0.36 -11.77 14.26
N GLU A 161 0.15 -12.66 13.39
CA GLU A 161 0.46 -14.03 13.77
C GLU A 161 1.53 -14.11 14.87
N ILE A 162 2.61 -13.32 14.77
CA ILE A 162 3.64 -13.22 15.83
C ILE A 162 3.01 -12.74 17.12
N LEU A 163 2.22 -11.66 17.05
CA LEU A 163 1.58 -11.06 18.20
C LEU A 163 0.64 -12.04 18.89
N MET A 164 -0.19 -12.77 18.16
CA MET A 164 -1.08 -13.80 18.74
C MET A 164 -0.29 -14.92 19.45
N GLN A 165 0.82 -15.39 18.88
CA GLN A 165 1.62 -16.46 19.48
C GLN A 165 2.34 -16.03 20.77
N MET A 166 2.86 -14.79 20.79
CA MET A 166 3.49 -14.20 21.97
C MET A 166 2.47 -13.88 23.08
N ASP A 167 1.38 -13.21 22.71
CA ASP A 167 0.36 -12.72 23.64
C ASP A 167 -0.43 -13.87 24.27
N SER A 168 -0.82 -14.90 23.50
CA SER A 168 -1.56 -16.05 24.04
C SER A 168 -0.79 -16.89 25.08
N ARG A 169 0.55 -16.77 25.12
CA ARG A 169 1.42 -17.50 26.06
C ARG A 169 1.86 -16.63 27.25
N LEU A 170 2.16 -15.36 27.02
CA LEU A 170 2.60 -14.43 28.07
C LEU A 170 1.42 -13.80 28.83
N THR A 171 0.28 -13.56 28.18
CA THR A 171 -0.90 -12.97 28.86
C THR A 171 -1.59 -13.96 29.79
N LYS A 172 -1.57 -15.26 29.46
CA LYS A 172 -2.00 -16.31 30.41
C LYS A 172 -1.14 -16.31 31.68
N PHE A 173 0.17 -16.05 31.56
CA PHE A 173 1.05 -15.94 32.72
C PHE A 173 0.67 -14.79 33.63
N VAL A 174 0.47 -13.58 33.06
CA VAL A 174 0.12 -12.39 33.85
C VAL A 174 -1.23 -12.55 34.54
N GLN A 175 -2.19 -13.19 33.88
CA GLN A 175 -3.53 -13.41 34.43
C GLN A 175 -3.59 -14.51 35.49
N GLU A 176 -2.75 -15.55 35.37
CA GLU A 176 -2.69 -16.66 36.33
C GLU A 176 -1.82 -16.35 37.57
N LYS A 177 -1.05 -15.26 37.52
CA LYS A 177 -0.17 -14.80 38.58
C LYS A 177 -0.92 -14.00 39.64
N ASN A 178 -0.78 -14.37 40.91
CA ASN A 178 -1.41 -13.70 42.07
C ASN A 178 -0.46 -12.74 42.82
N THR A 179 0.72 -12.45 42.27
CA THR A 179 1.78 -11.68 42.93
C THR A 179 1.93 -10.27 42.33
N THR A 180 2.40 -9.32 43.14
CA THR A 180 2.51 -7.89 42.81
C THR A 180 3.71 -7.53 41.94
N THR A 181 4.50 -8.51 41.49
CA THR A 181 5.78 -8.29 40.80
C THR A 181 5.59 -8.32 39.28
N SER A 182 6.15 -7.35 38.55
CA SER A 182 6.06 -7.30 37.09
C SER A 182 6.75 -8.51 36.43
N VAL A 183 6.38 -8.82 35.18
CA VAL A 183 7.05 -9.88 34.40
C VAL A 183 8.52 -9.51 34.12
N GLN A 184 8.78 -8.22 33.86
CA GLN A 184 10.13 -7.71 33.66
C GLN A 184 11.02 -7.99 34.86
N ASP A 185 10.53 -7.67 36.07
CA ASP A 185 11.31 -7.84 37.29
C ASP A 185 11.69 -9.30 37.49
N GLU A 186 10.77 -10.25 37.34
CA GLU A 186 11.09 -11.67 37.52
C GLU A 186 12.13 -12.19 36.53
N PHE A 187 12.01 -11.82 35.24
CA PHE A 187 13.03 -12.21 34.26
C PHE A 187 14.37 -11.49 34.51
N MET A 188 14.36 -10.25 35.00
CA MET A 188 15.57 -9.52 35.36
C MET A 188 16.26 -10.14 36.59
N GLN A 189 15.48 -10.56 37.60
CA GLN A 189 15.98 -11.31 38.75
C GLN A 189 16.60 -12.65 38.34
N LEU A 190 15.96 -13.36 37.40
CA LEU A 190 16.51 -14.58 36.81
C LEU A 190 17.83 -14.30 36.07
N LEU A 191 17.91 -13.19 35.33
CA LEU A 191 19.11 -12.80 34.59
C LEU A 191 20.29 -12.46 35.52
N LEU A 192 20.02 -11.69 36.58
CA LEU A 192 21.03 -11.18 37.50
C LEU A 192 21.48 -12.21 38.55
N TRP A 193 20.54 -12.97 39.11
CA TRP A 193 20.82 -13.87 40.24
C TRP A 193 20.74 -15.35 39.89
N GLY A 194 20.27 -15.70 38.69
CA GLY A 194 20.15 -17.10 38.25
C GLY A 194 19.10 -17.91 39.01
N LYS A 195 18.24 -17.26 39.81
CA LYS A 195 17.17 -17.88 40.59
C LYS A 195 15.82 -17.42 40.05
N ALA A 196 15.02 -18.36 39.58
CA ALA A 196 13.63 -18.10 39.22
C ALA A 196 12.73 -18.17 40.45
N SER A 197 11.63 -17.40 40.45
CA SER A 197 10.54 -17.60 41.40
C SER A 197 9.86 -18.96 41.16
N LEU A 198 9.17 -19.51 42.16
CA LEU A 198 8.44 -20.78 42.02
C LEU A 198 7.36 -20.69 40.91
N GLU A 199 6.74 -19.51 40.77
CA GLU A 199 5.74 -19.22 39.75
C GLU A 199 6.36 -19.18 38.34
N LEU A 200 7.48 -18.47 38.16
CA LEU A 200 8.20 -18.41 36.89
C LEU A 200 8.77 -19.78 36.51
N GLN A 201 9.30 -20.54 37.47
CA GLN A 201 9.79 -21.90 37.24
C GLN A 201 8.67 -22.83 36.81
N ALA A 202 7.50 -22.77 37.45
CA ALA A 202 6.34 -23.56 37.06
C ALA A 202 5.85 -23.22 35.65
N LEU A 203 5.85 -21.94 35.26
CA LEU A 203 5.53 -21.54 33.89
C LEU A 203 6.53 -22.11 32.88
N LEU A 204 7.82 -21.87 33.10
CA LEU A 204 8.85 -22.25 32.13
C LEU A 204 8.87 -23.77 31.96
N MET A 205 8.76 -24.53 33.05
CA MET A 205 8.85 -25.99 33.00
C MET A 205 7.56 -26.68 32.59
N ASN A 206 6.40 -26.25 33.09
CA ASN A 206 5.15 -26.98 32.90
C ASN A 206 4.33 -26.48 31.71
N GLN A 207 4.28 -25.16 31.47
CA GLN A 207 3.42 -24.58 30.44
C GLN A 207 4.16 -24.32 29.12
N LEU A 208 5.36 -23.72 29.19
CA LEU A 208 6.14 -23.42 28.00
C LEU A 208 6.93 -24.64 27.52
N THR A 209 7.61 -25.33 28.44
CA THR A 209 8.52 -26.46 28.20
C THR A 209 9.72 -26.10 27.30
N VAL A 210 10.82 -26.84 27.44
CA VAL A 210 12.02 -26.66 26.59
C VAL A 210 11.70 -26.86 25.09
N LYS A 211 10.80 -27.81 24.77
CA LYS A 211 10.37 -28.09 23.40
C LYS A 211 9.45 -27.01 22.85
N GLY A 212 8.55 -26.47 23.67
CA GLY A 212 7.67 -25.37 23.27
C GLY A 212 8.45 -24.07 23.06
N LEU A 213 9.46 -23.77 23.89
CA LEU A 213 10.36 -22.63 23.69
C LEU A 213 11.09 -22.70 22.34
N LYS A 214 11.64 -23.86 21.96
CA LYS A 214 12.28 -24.04 20.64
C LYS A 214 11.32 -23.79 19.48
N LYS A 215 10.09 -24.33 19.57
CA LYS A 215 9.06 -24.13 18.54
C LYS A 215 8.64 -22.67 18.44
N LEU A 216 8.47 -21.99 19.57
CA LEU A 216 8.13 -20.57 19.62
C LEU A 216 9.24 -19.71 19.00
N GLY A 217 10.49 -19.94 19.39
CA GLY A 217 11.64 -19.22 18.82
C GLY A 217 11.77 -19.42 17.30
N GLN A 218 11.61 -20.65 16.81
CA GLN A 218 11.62 -20.93 15.36
C GLN A 218 10.47 -20.26 14.61
N SER A 219 9.27 -20.27 15.19
CA SER A 219 8.09 -19.62 14.61
C SER A 219 8.32 -18.12 14.47
N ILE A 220 8.72 -17.45 15.56
CA ILE A 220 9.01 -16.01 15.58
C ILE A 220 10.15 -15.64 14.60
N GLU A 221 11.24 -16.41 14.57
CA GLU A 221 12.37 -16.19 13.63
C GLU A 221 11.90 -16.32 12.17
N SER A 222 11.03 -17.29 11.87
CA SER A 222 10.48 -17.48 10.53
C SER A 222 9.53 -16.36 10.09
N SER A 223 8.70 -15.85 11.00
CA SER A 223 7.79 -14.73 10.72
C SER A 223 8.56 -13.42 10.53
N TYR A 224 9.55 -13.12 11.38
CA TYR A 224 10.42 -11.95 11.19
C TYR A 224 11.21 -12.02 9.88
N SER A 225 11.76 -13.19 9.54
CA SER A 225 12.43 -13.38 8.24
C SER A 225 11.47 -13.19 7.06
N SER A 226 10.21 -13.59 7.21
CA SER A 226 9.18 -13.38 6.19
C SER A 226 8.83 -11.90 6.03
N ILE A 227 8.63 -11.17 7.12
CA ILE A 227 8.39 -9.72 7.09
C ILE A 227 9.59 -8.98 6.50
N GLN A 228 10.81 -9.34 6.90
CA GLN A 228 12.05 -8.75 6.38
C GLN A 228 12.15 -8.93 4.85
N LYS A 229 11.87 -10.15 4.34
CA LYS A 229 11.82 -10.42 2.91
C LYS A 229 10.71 -9.65 2.20
N LEU A 230 9.53 -9.50 2.81
CA LEU A 230 8.44 -8.69 2.26
C LEU A 230 8.85 -7.21 2.12
N VAL A 231 9.55 -6.64 3.11
CA VAL A 231 10.06 -5.27 3.04
C VAL A 231 11.07 -5.12 1.90
N ILE A 232 12.10 -5.96 1.85
CA ILE A 232 13.20 -5.80 0.89
C ILE A 232 12.74 -6.15 -0.54
N SER A 233 12.16 -7.33 -0.73
CA SER A 233 11.91 -7.85 -2.08
C SER A 233 10.64 -7.29 -2.72
N HIS A 234 9.64 -6.89 -1.92
CA HIS A 234 8.34 -6.43 -2.44
C HIS A 234 8.15 -4.93 -2.20
N LEU A 235 8.22 -4.47 -0.95
CA LEU A 235 7.90 -3.09 -0.62
C LEU A 235 8.92 -2.10 -1.20
N GLN A 236 10.22 -2.35 -1.04
CA GLN A 236 11.28 -1.51 -1.59
C GLN A 236 11.31 -1.57 -3.11
N SER A 237 11.37 -2.76 -3.72
CA SER A 237 11.34 -2.92 -5.18
C SER A 237 10.12 -2.25 -5.83
N GLY A 238 8.93 -2.39 -5.22
CA GLY A 238 7.71 -1.74 -5.69
C GLY A 238 7.76 -0.22 -5.57
N SER A 239 8.32 0.30 -4.48
CA SER A 239 8.47 1.75 -4.27
C SER A 239 9.54 2.38 -5.17
N GLU A 240 10.62 1.66 -5.45
CA GLU A 240 11.67 2.08 -6.38
C GLU A 240 11.16 2.12 -7.83
N ALA A 241 10.40 1.10 -8.25
CA ALA A 241 9.73 1.11 -9.55
C ALA A 241 8.70 2.26 -9.66
N LEU A 242 7.98 2.54 -8.57
CA LEU A 242 7.04 3.66 -8.50
C LEU A 242 7.77 5.00 -8.65
N LEU A 243 8.89 5.17 -7.94
CA LEU A 243 9.75 6.36 -8.02
C LEU A 243 10.30 6.56 -9.44
N TYR A 244 10.70 5.47 -10.10
CA TYR A 244 11.16 5.50 -11.49
C TYR A 244 10.06 6.00 -12.44
N HIS A 245 8.86 5.41 -12.40
CA HIS A 245 7.77 5.82 -13.30
C HIS A 245 7.28 7.24 -13.02
N LEU A 246 7.24 7.67 -11.75
CA LEU A 246 6.93 9.06 -11.42
C LEU A 246 8.01 10.03 -11.91
N SER A 247 9.28 9.64 -11.88
CA SER A 247 10.38 10.45 -12.42
C SER A 247 10.28 10.63 -13.93
N GLU A 248 9.94 9.56 -14.67
CA GLU A 248 9.63 9.68 -16.10
C GLU A 248 8.41 10.57 -16.36
N LEU A 249 7.35 10.41 -15.54
CA LEU A 249 6.14 11.23 -15.64
C LEU A 249 6.43 12.72 -15.36
N LYS A 250 7.33 13.03 -14.41
CA LYS A 250 7.84 14.39 -14.20
C LYS A 250 8.54 14.91 -15.45
N GLY A 251 9.37 14.08 -16.09
CA GLY A 251 9.98 14.41 -17.38
C GLY A 251 8.96 14.77 -18.46
N MET A 252 7.83 14.05 -18.52
CA MET A 252 6.72 14.38 -19.42
C MET A 252 6.02 15.69 -19.03
N ALA A 253 5.72 15.89 -17.75
CA ALA A 253 5.05 17.09 -17.25
C ALA A 253 5.87 18.38 -17.47
N LEU A 254 7.20 18.29 -17.45
CA LEU A 254 8.08 19.42 -17.76
C LEU A 254 7.98 19.86 -19.23
N TRP A 255 7.54 18.98 -20.13
CA TRP A 255 7.27 19.33 -21.53
C TRP A 255 5.87 19.95 -21.70
N LYS A 256 5.74 21.16 -21.15
CA LYS A 256 4.47 21.90 -21.09
C LYS A 256 3.74 22.00 -22.42
N GLN A 257 4.45 22.26 -23.52
CA GLN A 257 3.87 22.37 -24.86
C GLN A 257 3.04 21.15 -25.30
N LYS A 258 3.32 19.96 -24.75
CA LYS A 258 2.63 18.71 -25.10
C LYS A 258 1.67 18.22 -24.03
N TYR A 259 2.03 18.40 -22.76
CA TYR A 259 1.33 17.76 -21.63
C TYR A 259 0.53 18.73 -20.75
N GLU A 260 0.71 20.04 -20.89
CA GLU A 260 -0.05 21.04 -20.15
C GLU A 260 -1.54 21.01 -20.52
N SER A 261 -1.85 20.83 -21.81
CA SER A 261 -3.24 20.67 -22.29
C SER A 261 -3.90 19.36 -21.85
N LEU A 262 -3.11 18.37 -21.44
CA LEU A 262 -3.58 17.10 -20.88
C LEU A 262 -3.75 17.16 -19.36
N GLY A 263 -3.35 18.26 -18.71
CA GLY A 263 -3.51 18.45 -17.27
C GLY A 263 -2.43 17.82 -16.40
N LEU A 264 -1.28 17.40 -16.95
CA LEU A 264 -0.15 16.97 -16.09
C LEU A 264 0.43 18.17 -15.35
N ASP A 265 0.51 18.03 -14.03
CA ASP A 265 1.07 19.03 -13.15
C ASP A 265 2.46 18.65 -12.66
N ALA A 266 3.48 19.41 -13.07
CA ALA A 266 4.86 19.13 -12.71
C ALA A 266 5.11 19.27 -11.20
N SER A 267 4.47 20.23 -10.52
CA SER A 267 4.66 20.41 -9.07
C SER A 267 3.97 19.30 -8.29
N GLY A 268 2.75 18.90 -8.68
CA GLY A 268 2.06 17.78 -8.04
C GLY A 268 2.84 16.47 -8.15
N ILE A 269 3.43 16.19 -9.32
CA ILE A 269 4.26 14.99 -9.51
C ILE A 269 5.57 15.09 -8.69
N GLU A 270 6.15 16.27 -8.54
CA GLU A 270 7.32 16.48 -7.68
C GLU A 270 7.02 16.25 -6.19
N GLU A 271 5.83 16.67 -5.73
CA GLU A 271 5.33 16.33 -4.40
C GLU A 271 5.10 14.83 -4.24
N ALA A 272 4.54 14.16 -5.27
CA ALA A 272 4.35 12.71 -5.27
C ALA A 272 5.70 11.96 -5.17
N ILE A 273 6.72 12.37 -5.93
CA ILE A 273 8.08 11.83 -5.86
C ILE A 273 8.64 11.98 -4.43
N THR A 274 8.46 13.15 -3.84
CA THR A 274 8.90 13.47 -2.48
C THR A 274 8.20 12.59 -1.43
N ALA A 275 6.89 12.36 -1.59
CA ALA A 275 6.11 11.48 -0.71
C ALA A 275 6.54 10.01 -0.84
N VAL A 276 6.78 9.51 -2.05
CA VAL A 276 7.33 8.16 -2.28
C VAL A 276 8.72 8.02 -1.66
N GLY A 277 9.59 9.02 -1.81
CA GLY A 277 10.91 9.03 -1.16
C GLY A 277 10.82 8.95 0.37
N SER A 278 9.87 9.69 0.96
CA SER A 278 9.59 9.65 2.41
C SER A 278 9.09 8.27 2.85
N PHE A 279 8.24 7.63 2.04
CA PHE A 279 7.77 6.26 2.27
C PHE A 279 8.92 5.23 2.22
N ILE A 280 9.83 5.35 1.24
CA ILE A 280 11.02 4.49 1.13
C ILE A 280 11.93 4.64 2.35
N LEU A 281 12.14 5.86 2.84
CA LEU A 281 12.91 6.10 4.08
C LEU A 281 12.25 5.45 5.28
N LYS A 282 10.92 5.56 5.40
CA LYS A 282 10.16 4.93 6.49
C LYS A 282 10.18 3.40 6.40
N ALA A 283 10.17 2.82 5.20
CA ALA A 283 10.35 1.38 5.00
C ALA A 283 11.76 0.90 5.41
N ASN A 284 12.80 1.70 5.12
CA ASN A 284 14.17 1.42 5.58
C ASN A 284 14.31 1.51 7.11
N GLU A 285 13.66 2.49 7.73
CA GLU A 285 13.61 2.61 9.19
C GLU A 285 12.93 1.37 9.81
N LEU A 286 11.80 0.94 9.27
CA LEU A 286 11.13 -0.29 9.69
C LEU A 286 12.06 -1.51 9.57
N LEU A 287 12.84 -1.62 8.49
CA LEU A 287 13.81 -2.69 8.31
C LEU A 287 14.87 -2.69 9.42
N GLN A 288 15.39 -1.53 9.80
CA GLN A 288 16.35 -1.41 10.90
C GLN A 288 15.74 -1.82 12.25
N VAL A 289 14.48 -1.46 12.49
CA VAL A 289 13.74 -1.86 13.70
C VAL A 289 13.51 -3.37 13.73
N ILE A 290 13.14 -3.97 12.59
CA ILE A 290 13.01 -5.43 12.44
C ILE A 290 14.35 -6.12 12.75
N ASP A 291 15.46 -5.66 12.17
CA ASP A 291 16.78 -6.24 12.37
C ASP A 291 17.26 -6.14 13.82
N SER A 292 17.00 -5.01 14.47
CA SER A 292 17.30 -4.82 15.89
C SER A 292 16.46 -5.75 16.76
N SER A 293 15.14 -5.80 16.51
CA SER A 293 14.21 -6.68 17.22
C SER A 293 14.62 -8.15 17.09
N MET A 294 14.93 -8.62 15.87
CA MET A 294 15.33 -10.00 15.60
C MET A 294 16.62 -10.39 16.36
N LYS A 295 17.60 -9.48 16.47
CA LYS A 295 18.82 -9.70 17.26
C LYS A 295 18.52 -9.81 18.76
N ASN A 296 17.69 -8.91 19.29
CA ASN A 296 17.29 -8.90 20.69
C ASN A 296 16.52 -10.19 21.04
N PHE A 297 15.54 -10.58 20.20
CA PHE A 297 14.80 -11.84 20.36
C PHE A 297 15.72 -13.07 20.34
N LYS A 298 16.67 -13.14 19.40
CA LYS A 298 17.59 -14.27 19.29
C LYS A 298 18.48 -14.39 20.53
N ALA A 299 18.96 -13.27 21.07
CA ALA A 299 19.74 -13.24 22.31
C ALA A 299 18.88 -13.71 23.50
N PHE A 300 17.66 -13.20 23.64
CA PHE A 300 16.71 -13.58 24.69
C PHE A 300 16.37 -15.08 24.65
N PHE A 301 15.96 -15.62 23.50
CA PHE A 301 15.60 -17.04 23.40
C PHE A 301 16.79 -17.96 23.66
N ARG A 302 17.99 -17.57 23.23
CA ARG A 302 19.22 -18.34 23.53
C ARG A 302 19.51 -18.35 25.04
N TRP A 303 19.42 -17.20 25.70
CA TRP A 303 19.59 -17.09 27.15
C TRP A 303 18.56 -17.93 27.89
N LEU A 304 17.28 -17.73 27.58
CA LEU A 304 16.18 -18.40 28.27
C LEU A 304 16.25 -19.92 28.10
N TYR A 305 16.64 -20.39 26.92
CA TYR A 305 16.86 -21.81 26.66
C TYR A 305 17.96 -22.40 27.57
N VAL A 306 19.09 -21.70 27.72
CA VAL A 306 20.18 -22.14 28.62
C VAL A 306 19.74 -22.07 30.09
N ALA A 307 19.00 -21.03 30.48
CA ALA A 307 18.47 -20.90 31.84
C ALA A 307 17.55 -22.08 32.18
N MET A 308 16.64 -22.43 31.28
CA MET A 308 15.74 -23.58 31.47
C MET A 308 16.51 -24.91 31.58
N LEU A 309 17.51 -25.16 30.74
CA LEU A 309 18.30 -26.40 30.84
C LEU A 309 19.05 -26.51 32.18
N ARG A 310 19.58 -25.39 32.71
CA ARG A 310 20.22 -25.38 34.02
C ARG A 310 19.24 -25.67 35.15
N MET A 311 18.00 -25.22 35.01
CA MET A 311 16.93 -25.44 35.98
C MET A 311 16.34 -26.86 35.93
N SER A 312 16.48 -27.59 34.82
CA SER A 312 16.06 -28.99 34.69
C SER A 312 17.15 -30.01 35.01
N GLU A 313 18.35 -29.56 35.43
CA GLU A 313 19.54 -30.39 35.63
C GLU A 313 19.99 -31.19 34.38
N ASP A 314 19.50 -30.81 33.20
CA ASP A 314 19.86 -31.44 31.93
C ASP A 314 21.28 -31.04 31.49
N HIS A 315 21.94 -31.93 30.73
CA HIS A 315 23.31 -31.68 30.26
C HIS A 315 23.36 -30.49 29.28
N VAL A 316 23.94 -29.37 29.72
CA VAL A 316 24.17 -28.19 28.88
C VAL A 316 25.39 -28.41 28.01
N LEU A 317 25.21 -28.43 26.68
CA LEU A 317 26.31 -28.51 25.73
C LEU A 317 27.29 -27.32 25.93
N PRO A 318 28.62 -27.56 26.00
CA PRO A 318 29.62 -26.50 26.22
C PRO A 318 29.57 -25.35 25.20
N GLU A 319 29.09 -25.61 23.98
CA GLU A 319 28.93 -24.61 22.92
C GLU A 319 27.82 -23.59 23.20
N LEU A 320 26.75 -24.00 23.91
CA LEU A 320 25.67 -23.08 24.29
C LEU A 320 26.04 -22.17 25.46
N ASN A 321 27.03 -22.56 26.27
CA ASN A 321 27.44 -21.82 27.46
C ASN A 321 28.26 -20.55 27.17
N LYS A 322 28.64 -20.33 25.90
CA LYS A 322 29.39 -19.14 25.45
C LYS A 322 28.45 -17.97 25.18
N MET A 323 27.93 -17.37 26.25
CA MET A 323 27.20 -16.10 26.18
C MET A 323 28.17 -14.96 26.49
N THR A 324 28.27 -13.97 25.60
CA THR A 324 29.18 -12.83 25.78
C THR A 324 28.53 -11.77 26.67
N GLN A 325 29.33 -10.86 27.24
CA GLN A 325 28.80 -9.71 27.99
C GLN A 325 27.82 -8.87 27.15
N LYS A 326 28.10 -8.76 25.85
CA LYS A 326 27.24 -8.05 24.90
C LYS A 326 25.87 -8.74 24.73
N ASP A 327 25.84 -10.07 24.72
CA ASP A 327 24.59 -10.82 24.67
C ASP A 327 23.75 -10.61 25.93
N ILE A 328 24.38 -10.50 27.10
CA ILE A 328 23.68 -10.20 28.36
C ILE A 328 23.07 -8.80 28.31
N THR A 329 23.80 -7.80 27.79
CA THR A 329 23.25 -6.45 27.55
C THR A 329 22.05 -6.49 26.61
N PHE A 330 22.13 -7.23 25.50
CA PHE A 330 20.97 -7.38 24.59
C PHE A 330 19.74 -8.01 25.28
N VAL A 331 19.94 -8.97 26.19
CA VAL A 331 18.84 -9.56 26.97
C VAL A 331 18.25 -8.53 27.94
N ALA A 332 19.09 -7.74 28.62
CA ALA A 332 18.62 -6.70 29.52
C ALA A 332 17.87 -5.59 28.77
N ASP A 333 18.38 -5.17 27.62
CA ASP A 333 17.72 -4.22 26.72
C ASP A 333 16.38 -4.79 26.24
N PHE A 334 16.34 -6.05 25.83
CA PHE A 334 15.10 -6.72 25.44
C PHE A 334 14.06 -6.75 26.57
N LEU A 335 14.46 -7.12 27.78
CA LEU A 335 13.55 -7.13 28.94
C LEU A 335 13.01 -5.73 29.25
N THR A 336 13.86 -4.71 29.14
CA THR A 336 13.50 -3.32 29.39
C THR A 336 12.66 -2.73 28.27
N GLU A 337 12.85 -3.12 27.01
CA GLU A 337 12.09 -2.60 25.87
C GLU A 337 10.72 -3.27 25.73
N HIS A 338 10.63 -4.59 25.94
CA HIS A 338 9.45 -5.37 25.62
C HIS A 338 8.52 -5.64 26.83
N PHE A 339 9.06 -5.60 28.05
CA PHE A 339 8.31 -5.93 29.27
C PHE A 339 8.12 -4.74 30.24
N ASN A 340 8.55 -3.53 29.87
CA ASN A 340 8.28 -2.34 30.69
C ASN A 340 6.78 -2.15 30.88
N GLU A 341 6.36 -1.93 32.11
CA GLU A 341 4.96 -1.65 32.43
C GLU A 341 4.53 -0.38 31.69
N ALA A 342 3.50 -0.50 30.86
CA ALA A 342 2.85 0.64 30.22
C ALA A 342 1.45 0.80 30.85
N PRO A 343 1.31 1.59 31.94
CA PRO A 343 0.05 1.82 32.66
C PRO A 343 -1.12 2.22 31.74
N GLU A 344 -0.83 2.88 30.63
CA GLU A 344 -1.84 3.36 29.67
C GLU A 344 -2.44 2.23 28.78
N LEU A 345 -1.73 1.11 28.61
CA LEU A 345 -2.23 -0.05 27.84
C LEU A 345 -3.20 -0.93 28.66
N TYR A 346 -3.24 -0.78 29.99
CA TYR A 346 -4.16 -1.52 30.87
C TYR A 346 -5.65 -1.24 30.54
N ASN A 347 -5.97 -0.05 30.04
CA ASN A 347 -7.36 0.37 29.79
C ASN A 347 -7.84 0.11 28.35
N ARG A 348 -6.96 -0.21 27.39
CA ARG A 348 -7.33 -0.50 25.99
C ARG A 348 -7.10 -1.98 25.66
N LYS A 349 -8.13 -2.81 25.93
CA LYS A 349 -8.28 -4.18 25.39
C LYS A 349 -7.28 -5.26 25.86
N GLY A 350 -6.81 -5.23 27.10
CA GLY A 350 -6.13 -6.40 27.70
C GLY A 350 -4.81 -6.81 27.04
N LYS A 351 -4.10 -5.86 26.39
CA LYS A 351 -2.75 -6.07 25.87
C LYS A 351 -1.75 -5.70 26.98
N TYR A 352 -1.14 -6.70 27.61
CA TYR A 352 -0.31 -6.53 28.82
C TYR A 352 1.14 -6.12 28.52
N PHE A 353 1.55 -6.10 27.25
CA PHE A 353 2.95 -5.97 26.88
C PHE A 353 3.14 -5.04 25.68
N ASN A 354 4.16 -4.19 25.74
CA ASN A 354 4.55 -3.28 24.66
C ASN A 354 5.41 -4.01 23.60
N VAL A 355 4.98 -5.20 23.18
CA VAL A 355 5.93 -6.20 22.68
C VAL A 355 6.59 -5.79 21.38
N GLU A 356 6.06 -4.95 20.50
CA GLU A 356 6.73 -4.83 19.19
C GLU A 356 6.80 -3.40 18.70
N ARG A 357 8.01 -2.82 18.80
CA ARG A 357 8.45 -1.62 18.07
C ARG A 357 8.22 -1.74 16.57
N VAL A 358 8.06 -2.96 16.04
CA VAL A 358 7.62 -3.23 14.66
C VAL A 358 6.12 -2.98 14.50
N GLY A 359 5.32 -3.38 15.48
CA GLY A 359 3.86 -3.21 15.48
C GLY A 359 3.40 -1.75 15.41
N GLN A 360 4.09 -0.82 16.06
CA GLN A 360 3.75 0.61 15.96
C GLN A 360 3.86 1.17 14.53
N TYR A 361 4.66 0.56 13.65
CA TYR A 361 4.70 0.94 12.23
C TYR A 361 3.55 0.30 11.43
N LEU A 362 3.18 -0.95 11.78
CA LEU A 362 2.23 -1.77 11.04
C LEU A 362 0.77 -1.62 11.52
N LYS A 363 0.53 -1.03 12.69
CA LYS A 363 -0.82 -0.68 13.13
C LYS A 363 -1.36 0.45 12.27
N ASP A 364 -2.59 0.25 11.77
CA ASP A 364 -3.33 1.24 11.00
C ASP A 364 -4.09 2.20 11.95
N GLU A 365 -3.35 2.83 12.85
CA GLU A 365 -3.87 3.82 13.81
C GLU A 365 -3.26 5.20 13.46
N ASP A 366 -4.04 6.28 13.68
CA ASP A 366 -3.59 7.66 13.44
C ASP A 366 -2.74 8.23 14.60
N ASP A 367 -2.56 7.43 15.64
CA ASP A 367 -1.75 7.76 16.82
C ASP A 367 -0.26 7.79 16.46
N ASP A 368 0.49 8.65 17.15
CA ASP A 368 1.95 8.73 17.01
C ASP A 368 2.63 7.45 17.54
N LEU A 369 3.83 7.17 17.03
CA LEU A 369 4.66 6.05 17.48
C LEU A 369 4.91 6.18 18.99
N VAL A 370 4.59 5.12 19.74
CA VAL A 370 4.81 5.05 21.20
C VAL A 370 6.31 5.14 21.54
N SER A 371 7.17 4.60 20.67
CA SER A 371 8.62 4.58 20.85
C SER A 371 9.35 4.87 19.53
N PRO A 372 9.42 6.13 19.09
CA PRO A 372 10.13 6.48 17.87
C PRO A 372 11.62 6.10 17.96
N PRO A 373 12.30 5.88 16.83
CA PRO A 373 13.72 5.57 16.83
C PRO A 373 14.50 6.78 17.33
N ASN A 374 15.55 6.54 18.14
CA ASN A 374 16.35 7.64 18.64
C ASN A 374 17.18 8.25 17.49
N THR A 375 16.87 9.50 17.16
CA THR A 375 17.62 10.27 16.14
C THR A 375 18.77 11.06 16.74
N GLU A 376 18.87 11.11 18.08
CA GLU A 376 19.93 11.80 18.79
C GLU A 376 21.29 11.10 18.57
N GLY A 377 22.28 11.86 18.12
CA GLY A 377 23.62 11.36 17.79
C GLY A 377 23.84 11.07 16.30
N ASN A 378 22.79 11.09 15.46
CA ASN A 378 22.97 10.99 14.02
C ASN A 378 23.52 12.31 13.44
N GLN A 379 24.74 12.24 12.88
CA GLN A 379 25.45 13.40 12.32
C GLN A 379 24.67 14.09 11.18
N TRP A 380 23.97 13.31 10.35
CA TRP A 380 23.18 13.85 9.24
C TRP A 380 21.98 14.65 9.75
N PHE A 381 21.23 14.13 10.73
CA PHE A 381 20.10 14.86 11.30
C PHE A 381 20.54 16.12 12.05
N ASN A 382 21.67 16.08 12.76
CA ASN A 382 22.24 17.26 13.41
C ASN A 382 22.62 18.33 12.38
N PHE A 383 23.26 17.93 11.27
CA PHE A 383 23.61 18.84 10.19
C PHE A 383 22.37 19.44 9.49
N LEU A 384 21.38 18.60 9.18
CA LEU A 384 20.13 19.02 8.56
C LEU A 384 19.33 19.98 9.46
N LYS A 385 19.27 19.71 10.77
CA LYS A 385 18.63 20.60 11.76
C LYS A 385 19.33 21.96 11.89
N ASN A 386 20.63 22.04 11.62
CA ASN A 386 21.39 23.28 11.75
C ASN A 386 21.51 24.07 10.44
N SER A 387 21.24 23.45 9.29
CA SER A 387 21.25 24.11 7.98
C SER A 387 19.92 24.79 7.69
N THR A 388 19.96 26.00 7.11
CA THR A 388 18.77 26.73 6.64
C THR A 388 18.32 26.25 5.26
N HIS A 389 19.24 26.23 4.30
CA HIS A 389 18.94 25.91 2.89
C HIS A 389 18.61 24.44 2.64
N LEU A 390 19.15 23.52 3.44
CA LEU A 390 18.86 22.09 3.24
C LEU A 390 17.46 21.72 3.71
N LYS A 391 16.94 22.38 4.76
CA LYS A 391 15.56 22.13 5.23
C LYS A 391 14.51 22.51 4.19
N GLU A 392 14.79 23.55 3.42
CA GLU A 392 13.91 24.07 2.38
C GLU A 392 14.21 23.48 0.99
N SER A 393 15.19 22.57 0.89
CA SER A 393 15.59 22.01 -0.39
C SER A 393 14.48 21.09 -0.94
N PRO A 394 13.99 21.31 -2.17
CA PRO A 394 12.99 20.46 -2.80
C PRO A 394 13.54 19.08 -3.20
N LEU A 395 14.86 18.85 -3.04
CA LEU A 395 15.53 17.61 -3.41
C LEU A 395 15.62 16.60 -2.25
N LEU A 396 15.36 17.04 -1.02
CA LEU A 396 15.40 16.17 0.14
C LEU A 396 13.99 15.68 0.48
N PHE A 397 13.91 14.41 0.87
CA PHE A 397 12.65 13.83 1.31
C PHE A 397 12.35 14.22 2.76
N PRO A 398 11.14 14.72 3.06
CA PRO A 398 10.65 14.94 4.40
C PRO A 398 10.79 13.69 5.26
N TYR A 399 11.26 13.89 6.49
CA TYR A 399 11.38 12.81 7.46
C TYR A 399 10.31 12.94 8.53
N HIS A 400 9.51 11.89 8.71
CA HIS A 400 8.41 11.84 9.68
C HIS A 400 8.77 10.90 10.85
N PRO A 401 9.51 11.34 11.88
CA PRO A 401 10.04 10.46 12.93
C PRO A 401 8.95 9.76 13.74
N GLU A 402 7.88 10.47 14.10
CA GLU A 402 6.85 10.01 15.03
C GLU A 402 5.66 9.34 14.34
N LYS A 403 5.65 9.28 13.01
CA LYS A 403 4.51 8.74 12.24
C LYS A 403 4.72 7.28 11.84
N SER A 404 3.60 6.55 11.79
CA SER A 404 3.53 5.16 11.35
C SER A 404 3.77 5.01 9.85
N LEU A 405 4.02 3.77 9.41
CA LEU A 405 4.19 3.47 7.98
C LEU A 405 2.87 3.68 7.21
N HIS A 406 1.72 3.38 7.85
CA HIS A 406 0.39 3.58 7.28
C HIS A 406 0.08 5.06 7.05
N PHE A 407 0.46 5.94 7.97
CA PHE A 407 0.28 7.38 7.80
C PHE A 407 1.02 7.88 6.54
N VAL A 408 2.31 7.56 6.42
CA VAL A 408 3.13 7.98 5.26
C VAL A 408 2.62 7.36 3.96
N LYS A 409 2.15 6.11 4.00
CA LYS A 409 1.49 5.46 2.87
C LYS A 409 0.25 6.22 2.40
N ARG A 410 -0.67 6.57 3.30
CA ARG A 410 -1.91 7.28 2.95
C ARG A 410 -1.62 8.68 2.40
N GLN A 411 -0.62 9.36 2.95
CA GLN A 411 -0.15 10.64 2.41
C GLN A 411 0.37 10.48 0.98
N MET A 412 1.20 9.46 0.73
CA MET A 412 1.71 9.12 -0.60
C MET A 412 0.57 8.79 -1.58
N GLU A 413 -0.37 7.93 -1.20
CA GLU A 413 -1.56 7.58 -2.01
C GLU A 413 -2.39 8.83 -2.32
N GLY A 414 -2.66 9.69 -1.33
CA GLY A 414 -3.46 10.90 -1.53
C GLY A 414 -2.86 11.89 -2.51
N VAL A 415 -1.53 12.11 -2.46
CA VAL A 415 -0.84 13.01 -3.40
C VAL A 415 -0.79 12.40 -4.81
N ILE A 416 -0.55 11.09 -4.92
CA ILE A 416 -0.55 10.42 -6.23
C ILE A 416 -1.95 10.42 -6.83
N ASP A 417 -2.99 10.11 -6.07
CA ASP A 417 -4.37 10.11 -6.55
C ASP A 417 -4.80 11.48 -7.08
N GLN A 418 -4.38 12.57 -6.45
CA GLN A 418 -4.61 13.92 -6.96
C GLN A 418 -3.97 14.13 -8.34
N CYS A 419 -2.75 13.63 -8.53
CA CYS A 419 -2.06 13.67 -9.83
C CYS A 419 -2.75 12.79 -10.89
N LEU A 420 -3.32 11.65 -10.48
CA LEU A 420 -4.03 10.71 -11.36
C LEU A 420 -5.40 11.24 -11.82
N GLN A 421 -6.13 11.97 -10.97
CA GLN A 421 -7.48 12.46 -11.31
C GLN A 421 -7.46 13.72 -12.20
N LYS A 422 -6.47 14.60 -12.03
CA LYS A 422 -6.41 15.90 -12.72
C LYS A 422 -6.49 15.80 -14.26
N PRO A 423 -5.80 14.86 -14.94
CA PRO A 423 -5.95 14.67 -16.38
C PRO A 423 -7.37 14.29 -16.80
N ALA A 424 -8.07 13.46 -16.02
CA ALA A 424 -9.43 13.02 -16.34
C ALA A 424 -10.41 14.21 -16.38
N ASP A 425 -10.28 15.13 -15.43
CA ASP A 425 -11.11 16.33 -15.37
C ASP A 425 -10.76 17.33 -16.48
N VAL A 426 -9.47 17.54 -16.75
CA VAL A 426 -9.01 18.50 -17.78
C VAL A 426 -9.39 18.03 -19.18
N ILE A 427 -9.14 16.75 -19.50
CA ILE A 427 -9.53 16.15 -20.77
C ILE A 427 -11.05 16.13 -20.88
N GLY A 428 -11.75 15.76 -19.81
CA GLY A 428 -13.22 15.78 -19.75
C GLY A 428 -13.83 17.14 -20.10
N LYS A 429 -13.28 18.23 -19.55
CA LYS A 429 -13.71 19.62 -19.84
C LYS A 429 -13.39 20.07 -21.28
N SER A 430 -12.42 19.44 -21.93
CA SER A 430 -12.12 19.73 -23.34
C SER A 430 -13.16 19.14 -24.30
N VAL A 431 -13.90 18.12 -23.85
CA VAL A 431 -14.95 17.48 -24.64
C VAL A 431 -16.20 18.33 -24.59
N HIS A 432 -16.58 18.88 -25.74
CA HIS A 432 -17.80 19.67 -25.88
C HIS A 432 -18.79 19.01 -26.83
N GLN A 433 -20.07 19.29 -26.62
CA GLN A 433 -21.12 18.82 -27.51
C GLN A 433 -21.04 19.57 -28.85
N ALA A 434 -20.72 18.84 -29.92
CA ALA A 434 -20.66 19.39 -31.26
C ALA A 434 -22.03 19.35 -31.97
N VAL A 435 -22.80 18.28 -31.74
CA VAL A 435 -24.13 18.10 -32.36
C VAL A 435 -25.10 17.52 -31.34
N CYS A 436 -26.34 18.01 -31.41
CA CYS A 436 -27.48 17.51 -30.63
C CYS A 436 -28.66 17.25 -31.58
N MET A 437 -29.21 16.03 -31.58
CA MET A 437 -30.37 15.68 -32.38
C MET A 437 -31.38 14.90 -31.52
N SER A 438 -32.60 15.39 -31.41
CA SER A 438 -33.71 14.63 -30.84
C SER A 438 -34.16 13.58 -31.86
N LEU A 439 -34.18 12.30 -31.47
CA LEU A 439 -34.51 11.18 -32.35
C LEU A 439 -36.03 10.97 -32.41
N TYR A 440 -36.63 10.62 -31.28
CA TYR A 440 -38.07 10.40 -31.15
C TYR A 440 -38.53 10.56 -29.70
N LYS A 441 -39.84 10.72 -29.54
CA LYS A 441 -40.55 10.87 -28.27
C LYS A 441 -41.50 9.68 -28.12
N THR A 442 -41.49 8.99 -26.99
CA THR A 442 -42.38 7.86 -26.71
C THR A 442 -43.09 8.07 -25.38
N SER A 443 -44.39 7.86 -25.35
CA SER A 443 -45.16 7.71 -24.11
C SER A 443 -44.92 6.30 -23.58
N GLN A 444 -44.63 6.12 -22.29
CA GLN A 444 -44.56 4.78 -21.72
C GLN A 444 -45.87 4.02 -22.02
N SER A 445 -45.81 3.02 -22.89
CA SER A 445 -46.83 1.97 -22.98
C SER A 445 -46.56 0.95 -21.89
N GLU A 446 -47.60 0.47 -21.22
CA GLU A 446 -47.69 -0.34 -19.98
C GLU A 446 -46.87 -1.67 -19.90
N ASP A 447 -45.88 -1.90 -20.75
CA ASP A 447 -45.08 -3.13 -20.70
C ASP A 447 -43.83 -2.95 -19.84
N SER A 448 -43.99 -3.19 -18.53
CA SER A 448 -42.93 -3.40 -17.54
C SER A 448 -42.16 -4.70 -17.80
N THR A 449 -41.63 -4.87 -19.01
CA THR A 449 -40.66 -5.92 -19.33
C THR A 449 -39.25 -5.33 -19.21
N PRO A 450 -38.25 -6.10 -18.75
CA PRO A 450 -36.88 -5.61 -18.67
C PRO A 450 -36.39 -5.19 -20.05
N GLN A 451 -36.29 -3.88 -20.29
CA GLN A 451 -35.78 -3.34 -21.54
C GLN A 451 -34.30 -3.70 -21.70
N LEU A 452 -34.03 -4.58 -22.66
CA LEU A 452 -32.66 -4.88 -23.08
C LEU A 452 -32.05 -3.65 -23.75
N PHE A 453 -30.90 -3.18 -23.27
CA PHE A 453 -30.10 -2.08 -23.83
C PHE A 453 -29.53 -2.35 -25.24
N LYS A 454 -30.10 -3.28 -26.01
CA LYS A 454 -29.58 -3.67 -27.34
C LYS A 454 -29.94 -2.70 -28.47
N LEU A 455 -30.91 -1.82 -28.26
CA LEU A 455 -31.39 -0.83 -29.24
C LEU A 455 -31.48 0.53 -28.54
N PRO A 456 -31.12 1.66 -29.21
CA PRO A 456 -30.86 1.82 -30.63
C PRO A 456 -29.38 1.60 -30.99
N PHE A 457 -29.12 0.86 -32.07
CA PHE A 457 -27.78 0.75 -32.66
C PHE A 457 -27.75 1.64 -33.92
N LEU A 458 -26.80 2.56 -33.99
CA LEU A 458 -26.52 3.40 -35.17
C LEU A 458 -25.27 2.89 -35.88
#